data_AF-A0AA49JSC4-F1
#
_entry.id   AF-A0AA49JSC4-F1
#
_cell.length_a   1.000
_cell.length_b   1.000
_cell.length_c   1.000
_cell.angle_alpha   90.00
_cell.angle_beta   90.00
_cell.angle_gamma   90.00
#
_symmetry.space_group_name_H-M   'P 1'
#
loop_
_entity.id
_entity.type
_entity.pdbx_description
1 polymer ?
#
loop_
_entity_poly.entity_id
_entity_poly.type
_entity_poly.pdbx_seq_one_letter_code
_entity_poly.pdbx_strand_id
1 'polypeptide(L)'
;MFRIAPPLLLALALVAGCSAEGSAPHELRAAIADSLAMLRVEGTAPLSPEQATRIERIRTQPHVVDLQLARFEEPTANAIAIATAVTIPLDSVRIVGFTRNAMTVHADGRTSWSGQGDSPGQTIQLVFGSLGMYASATVGRHTYRVEPVGGGVHAVTRVDYRLLPTEEPTASGVLDADSVGRIDSTSLRGIDPTAGGLVLSASESAFGSQRASLRLSRTAASISQTDTTTVMVAYTSAVTAAVLEPASFIQLAVDETNTGYANSGIPLFIQLVHAGKVQYSELGKSHDQHLTAFRATADGVMDAVHGWRDQYLADVAVLLVDDGEACGLASQILATHTSAFAVVHHACATGNFTFGHEIGHLQGARHQLAYDPATSPFAYGHGFVAPSNSFRTVMAVVGPAPRVNHWSNDDDTNPVRGSAQSEDNARVLSETRSTVGAFRRHISVVIDGPASVRSYEFCTWNAVISGNVPAASYQWGGVASGSGSSITDVVSSTGTLSVVVYDAYGRGNVHELLVTVDDNGPSCGGNS
;
A
#
# COMPACT_ATOMS: atom_id res chain seq x y z
N MET A 1 -5.10 -35.76 -58.47
CA MET A 1 -4.42 -34.51 -58.86
C MET A 1 -4.75 -33.45 -57.81
N PHE A 2 -3.88 -33.33 -56.80
CA PHE A 2 -4.02 -32.37 -55.71
C PHE A 2 -3.60 -30.97 -56.19
N ARG A 3 -4.46 -29.96 -55.99
CA ARG A 3 -4.12 -28.55 -56.20
C ARG A 3 -3.53 -27.99 -54.90
N ILE A 4 -2.28 -27.56 -54.97
CA ILE A 4 -1.51 -26.90 -53.92
C ILE A 4 -1.81 -25.40 -53.98
N ALA A 5 -2.14 -24.79 -52.83
CA ALA A 5 -2.26 -23.35 -52.64
C ALA A 5 -0.88 -22.68 -52.49
N PRO A 6 -0.69 -21.40 -52.87
CA PRO A 6 0.60 -20.72 -52.74
C PRO A 6 0.87 -20.24 -51.30
N PRO A 7 2.14 -20.04 -50.88
CA PRO A 7 2.47 -19.68 -49.52
C PRO A 7 2.26 -18.19 -49.25
N LEU A 8 1.82 -17.90 -48.02
CA LEU A 8 1.68 -16.58 -47.42
C LEU A 8 3.07 -15.93 -47.25
N LEU A 9 3.29 -14.77 -47.87
CA LEU A 9 4.50 -13.96 -47.65
C LEU A 9 4.36 -13.23 -46.31
N LEU A 10 5.21 -13.59 -45.34
CA LEU A 10 5.38 -12.86 -44.09
C LEU A 10 6.29 -11.65 -44.37
N ALA A 11 5.72 -10.44 -44.39
CA ALA A 11 6.49 -9.21 -44.57
C ALA A 11 7.21 -8.86 -43.26
N LEU A 12 8.48 -9.22 -43.18
CA LEU A 12 9.41 -8.78 -42.14
C LEU A 12 9.81 -7.32 -42.44
N ALA A 13 9.26 -6.36 -41.69
CA ALA A 13 9.70 -4.97 -41.78
C ALA A 13 11.06 -4.81 -41.07
N LEU A 14 12.15 -4.89 -41.83
CA LEU A 14 13.46 -4.39 -41.39
C LEU A 14 13.41 -2.85 -41.35
N VAL A 15 13.52 -2.28 -40.15
CA VAL A 15 13.92 -0.88 -40.00
C VAL A 15 15.44 -0.84 -39.90
N ALA A 16 16.09 -0.36 -40.98
CA ALA A 16 17.52 -0.14 -41.02
C ALA A 16 17.89 1.07 -40.14
N GLY A 17 18.81 0.85 -39.20
CA GLY A 17 19.35 1.89 -38.33
C GLY A 17 20.40 2.75 -39.03
N CYS A 18 20.35 4.06 -38.75
CA CYS A 18 21.50 4.95 -38.82
C CYS A 18 21.92 5.32 -37.39
N SER A 19 23.21 5.18 -37.15
CA SER A 19 23.91 5.18 -35.86
C SER A 19 24.11 6.58 -35.26
N ALA A 20 24.01 6.68 -33.93
CA ALA A 20 24.85 7.55 -33.09
C ALA A 20 24.87 7.00 -31.66
N GLU A 21 25.99 7.22 -30.97
CA GLU A 21 26.57 6.37 -29.92
C GLU A 21 25.95 6.48 -28.52
N GLY A 22 26.06 5.37 -27.78
CA GLY A 22 25.58 5.17 -26.42
C GLY A 22 25.30 3.68 -26.21
N SER A 23 26.34 2.92 -25.88
CA SER A 23 26.28 1.45 -25.78
C SER A 23 25.42 0.99 -24.61
N ALA A 24 24.14 0.72 -24.86
CA ALA A 24 23.36 -0.16 -24.00
C ALA A 24 23.93 -1.59 -24.08
N PRO A 25 23.92 -2.38 -22.98
CA PRO A 25 24.36 -3.76 -23.01
C PRO A 25 23.61 -4.56 -24.09
N HIS A 26 24.33 -5.35 -24.87
CA HIS A 26 23.84 -6.13 -26.01
C HIS A 26 22.62 -7.03 -25.68
N GLU A 27 22.43 -7.38 -24.40
CA GLU A 27 21.29 -8.20 -23.92
C GLU A 27 19.96 -7.42 -23.87
N LEU A 28 19.98 -6.12 -23.58
CA LEU A 28 18.76 -5.30 -23.46
C LEU A 28 18.17 -4.95 -24.84
N ARG A 29 19.04 -4.69 -25.83
CA ARG A 29 18.63 -4.44 -27.22
C ARG A 29 17.99 -5.67 -27.88
N ALA A 30 18.40 -6.88 -27.49
CA ALA A 30 17.77 -8.12 -27.95
C ALA A 30 16.38 -8.33 -27.32
N ALA A 31 16.21 -7.98 -26.03
CA ALA A 31 14.92 -8.10 -25.34
C ALA A 31 13.82 -7.17 -25.92
N ILE A 32 14.20 -6.02 -26.49
CA ILE A 32 13.27 -5.10 -27.16
C ILE A 32 12.81 -5.65 -28.53
N ALA A 33 13.64 -6.46 -29.21
CA ALA A 33 13.28 -7.06 -30.49
C ALA A 33 12.16 -8.12 -30.37
N ASP A 34 12.06 -8.78 -29.21
CA ASP A 34 10.99 -9.74 -28.84
C ASP A 34 9.95 -9.12 -27.87
N SER A 35 9.89 -7.79 -27.77
CA SER A 35 8.97 -7.11 -26.87
C SER A 35 7.50 -7.27 -27.27
N LEU A 36 6.64 -7.39 -26.26
CA LEU A 36 5.20 -7.42 -26.49
C LEU A 36 4.72 -5.98 -26.74
N ALA A 37 4.39 -5.67 -28.00
CA ALA A 37 3.74 -4.43 -28.35
C ALA A 37 2.29 -4.45 -27.85
N MET A 38 2.05 -3.87 -26.66
CA MET A 38 0.72 -3.91 -26.03
C MET A 38 -0.22 -2.87 -26.61
N LEU A 39 0.34 -1.71 -26.97
CA LEU A 39 -0.40 -0.58 -27.53
C LEU A 39 0.15 -0.22 -28.89
N ARG A 40 -0.75 0.01 -29.84
CA ARG A 40 -0.45 0.61 -31.13
C ARG A 40 -1.18 1.94 -31.25
N VAL A 41 -0.54 2.94 -31.87
CA VAL A 41 -1.20 4.23 -32.17
C VAL A 41 -2.48 3.95 -32.94
N GLU A 42 -3.59 4.52 -32.49
CA GLU A 42 -4.88 4.27 -33.11
C GLU A 42 -5.00 5.04 -34.45
N GLY A 43 -5.48 4.34 -35.48
CA GLY A 43 -5.81 4.93 -36.79
C GLY A 43 -7.17 5.61 -36.82
N THR A 44 -7.72 5.88 -38.00
CA THR A 44 -8.98 6.63 -38.21
C THR A 44 -10.26 5.83 -37.90
N ALA A 45 -10.22 4.88 -36.96
CA ALA A 45 -11.40 4.09 -36.60
C ALA A 45 -12.46 4.99 -35.92
N PRO A 46 -13.76 4.83 -36.24
CA PRO A 46 -14.80 5.63 -35.62
C PRO A 46 -14.98 5.28 -34.14
N LEU A 47 -15.01 6.30 -33.28
CA LEU A 47 -15.25 6.18 -31.85
C LEU A 47 -16.75 6.08 -31.54
N SER A 48 -17.12 5.31 -30.53
CA SER A 48 -18.47 5.29 -29.97
C SER A 48 -18.78 6.59 -29.24
N PRO A 49 -20.07 6.94 -29.05
CA PRO A 49 -20.44 8.12 -28.25
C PRO A 49 -19.89 8.07 -26.82
N GLU A 50 -19.87 6.90 -26.18
CA GLU A 50 -19.33 6.72 -24.83
C GLU A 50 -17.82 6.94 -24.78
N GLN A 51 -17.08 6.42 -25.77
CA GLN A 51 -15.64 6.67 -25.92
C GLN A 51 -15.38 8.17 -26.10
N ALA A 52 -16.13 8.84 -26.97
CA ALA A 52 -15.99 10.26 -27.22
C ALA A 52 -16.23 11.10 -25.95
N THR A 53 -17.27 10.78 -25.16
CA THR A 53 -17.53 11.45 -23.88
C THR A 53 -16.38 11.26 -22.88
N ARG A 54 -15.84 10.04 -22.75
CA ARG A 54 -14.70 9.78 -21.84
C ARG A 54 -13.43 10.49 -22.31
N ILE A 55 -13.13 10.46 -23.60
CA ILE A 55 -11.98 11.16 -24.17
C ILE A 55 -12.08 12.66 -23.94
N GLU A 56 -13.25 13.25 -24.17
CA GLU A 56 -13.43 14.69 -23.96
C GLU A 56 -13.26 15.05 -22.48
N ARG A 57 -13.84 14.25 -21.58
CA ARG A 57 -13.67 14.43 -20.14
C ARG A 57 -12.19 14.39 -19.73
N ILE A 58 -11.38 13.48 -20.29
CA ILE A 58 -9.93 13.44 -20.05
C ILE A 58 -9.25 14.68 -20.64
N ARG A 59 -9.56 15.02 -21.90
CA ARG A 59 -8.97 16.15 -22.63
C ARG A 59 -9.18 17.48 -21.92
N THR A 60 -10.33 17.67 -21.28
CA THR A 60 -10.68 18.93 -20.59
C THR A 60 -10.00 19.08 -19.21
N GLN A 61 -9.29 18.05 -18.73
CA GLN A 61 -8.62 18.15 -17.42
C GLN A 61 -7.43 19.11 -17.51
N PRO A 62 -7.28 20.06 -16.56
CA PRO A 62 -6.23 21.08 -16.62
C PRO A 62 -4.80 20.53 -16.70
N HIS A 63 -4.56 19.36 -16.12
CA HIS A 63 -3.24 18.72 -16.07
C HIS A 63 -2.88 17.89 -17.30
N VAL A 64 -3.83 17.70 -18.23
CA VAL A 64 -3.58 16.96 -19.48
C VAL A 64 -3.00 17.90 -20.52
N VAL A 65 -1.72 17.75 -20.81
CA VAL A 65 -0.96 18.63 -21.73
C VAL A 65 -0.79 18.03 -23.12
N ASP A 66 -0.99 16.73 -23.25
CA ASP A 66 -1.04 16.02 -24.53
C ASP A 66 -1.92 14.78 -24.38
N LEU A 67 -2.64 14.42 -25.44
CA LEU A 67 -3.51 13.24 -25.48
C LEU A 67 -3.45 12.62 -26.86
N GLN A 68 -3.08 11.34 -26.88
CA GLN A 68 -3.21 10.49 -28.06
C GLN A 68 -4.05 9.26 -27.75
N LEU A 69 -4.59 8.67 -28.81
CA LEU A 69 -5.33 7.42 -28.72
C LEU A 69 -4.45 6.26 -29.16
N ALA A 70 -4.54 5.17 -28.41
CA ALA A 70 -3.88 3.92 -28.73
C ALA A 70 -4.86 2.77 -28.58
N ARG A 71 -4.70 1.76 -29.43
CA ARG A 71 -5.47 0.53 -29.36
C ARG A 71 -4.67 -0.53 -28.62
N PHE A 72 -5.28 -1.09 -27.59
CA PHE A 72 -4.78 -2.24 -26.86
C PHE A 72 -5.12 -3.51 -27.64
N GLU A 73 -4.08 -4.21 -28.04
CA GLU A 73 -4.20 -5.55 -28.57
C GLU A 73 -4.12 -6.48 -27.37
N GLU A 74 -5.28 -6.93 -26.85
CA GLU A 74 -5.32 -7.78 -25.66
C GLU A 74 -4.41 -9.00 -25.85
N PRO A 75 -3.27 -9.06 -25.16
CA PRO A 75 -2.41 -10.22 -25.25
C PRO A 75 -3.09 -11.35 -24.49
N THR A 76 -2.91 -12.58 -24.97
CA THR A 76 -3.32 -13.75 -24.16
C THR A 76 -2.66 -13.69 -22.79
N ALA A 77 -3.32 -14.19 -21.74
CA ALA A 77 -2.73 -14.25 -20.40
C ALA A 77 -1.33 -14.91 -20.39
N ASN A 78 -1.14 -15.92 -21.26
CA ASN A 78 0.16 -16.55 -21.48
C ASN A 78 1.20 -15.59 -22.08
N ALA A 79 0.82 -14.73 -23.03
CA ALA A 79 1.70 -13.74 -23.62
C ALA A 79 2.17 -12.70 -22.58
N ILE A 80 1.28 -12.25 -21.68
CA ILE A 80 1.65 -11.35 -20.58
C ILE A 80 2.62 -12.04 -19.61
N ALA A 81 2.35 -13.30 -19.26
CA ALA A 81 3.19 -14.07 -18.35
C ALA A 81 4.62 -14.28 -18.86
N ILE A 82 4.79 -14.51 -20.17
CA ILE A 82 6.12 -14.73 -20.77
C ILE A 82 6.80 -13.42 -21.21
N ALA A 83 6.07 -12.31 -21.36
CA ALA A 83 6.64 -11.05 -21.82
C ALA A 83 7.70 -10.51 -20.84
N THR A 84 8.95 -10.49 -21.29
CA THR A 84 10.08 -9.90 -20.58
C THR A 84 10.20 -8.39 -20.82
N ALA A 85 9.53 -7.87 -21.84
CA ALA A 85 9.49 -6.44 -22.15
C ALA A 85 8.15 -6.05 -22.79
N VAL A 86 7.76 -4.79 -22.59
CA VAL A 86 6.57 -4.17 -23.16
C VAL A 86 6.93 -2.86 -23.82
N THR A 87 6.21 -2.46 -24.88
CA THR A 87 6.39 -1.13 -25.49
C THR A 87 5.11 -0.32 -25.43
N ILE A 88 5.23 0.97 -25.11
CA ILE A 88 4.12 1.92 -25.08
C ILE A 88 4.40 3.09 -26.03
N PRO A 89 3.48 3.44 -26.93
CA PRO A 89 3.54 4.70 -27.67
C PRO A 89 3.22 5.83 -26.69
N LEU A 90 4.18 6.71 -26.44
CA LEU A 90 3.99 7.87 -25.57
C LEU A 90 3.50 9.09 -26.35
N ASP A 91 3.90 9.19 -27.62
CA ASP A 91 3.32 10.10 -28.60
C ASP A 91 3.38 9.50 -30.01
N SER A 92 2.99 10.29 -31.02
CA SER A 92 2.92 9.88 -32.43
C SER A 92 4.25 9.41 -33.05
N VAL A 93 5.39 9.70 -32.40
CA VAL A 93 6.73 9.39 -32.92
C VAL A 93 7.56 8.57 -31.93
N ARG A 94 7.28 8.68 -30.62
CA ARG A 94 8.04 8.03 -29.56
C ARG A 94 7.33 6.78 -29.03
N ILE A 95 7.98 5.64 -29.26
CA ILE A 95 7.66 4.36 -28.62
C ILE A 95 8.78 4.07 -27.62
N VAL A 96 8.41 3.79 -26.36
CA VAL A 96 9.37 3.47 -25.30
C VAL A 96 9.17 2.03 -24.87
N GLY A 97 10.29 1.29 -24.79
CA GLY A 97 10.34 -0.07 -24.28
C GLY A 97 10.66 -0.08 -22.78
N PHE A 98 10.04 -1.00 -22.06
CA PHE A 98 10.30 -1.27 -20.65
C PHE A 98 10.57 -2.75 -20.46
N THR A 99 11.63 -3.08 -19.74
CA THR A 99 11.95 -4.45 -19.34
C THR A 99 11.32 -4.75 -17.99
N ARG A 100 10.74 -5.95 -17.85
CA ARG A 100 10.00 -6.37 -16.65
C ARG A 100 10.92 -6.45 -15.44
N ASN A 101 10.52 -5.78 -14.37
CA ASN A 101 11.08 -5.92 -13.03
C ASN A 101 10.28 -6.93 -12.21
N ALA A 102 8.96 -6.75 -12.14
CA ALA A 102 8.07 -7.65 -11.41
C ALA A 102 6.75 -7.89 -12.14
N MET A 103 6.11 -9.00 -11.82
CA MET A 103 4.75 -9.30 -12.24
C MET A 103 4.05 -10.13 -11.18
N THR A 104 2.78 -9.80 -10.93
CA THR A 104 1.91 -10.49 -9.98
C THR A 104 0.56 -10.72 -10.63
N VAL A 105 0.09 -11.96 -10.61
CA VAL A 105 -1.28 -12.31 -11.00
C VAL A 105 -2.12 -12.38 -9.73
N HIS A 106 -3.19 -11.60 -9.68
CA HIS A 106 -4.09 -11.52 -8.54
C HIS A 106 -5.16 -12.61 -8.60
N ALA A 107 -5.76 -12.92 -7.45
CA ALA A 107 -6.78 -13.97 -7.33
C ALA A 107 -8.02 -13.73 -8.19
N ASP A 108 -8.30 -12.48 -8.56
CA ASP A 108 -9.41 -12.09 -9.43
C ASP A 108 -9.03 -12.00 -10.92
N GLY A 109 -7.84 -12.44 -11.28
CA GLY A 109 -7.36 -12.50 -12.67
C GLY A 109 -6.69 -11.23 -13.17
N ARG A 110 -6.71 -10.12 -12.41
CA ARG A 110 -5.92 -8.93 -12.74
C ARG A 110 -4.44 -9.26 -12.72
N THR A 111 -3.67 -8.57 -13.56
CA THR A 111 -2.21 -8.72 -13.58
C THR A 111 -1.54 -7.39 -13.36
N SER A 112 -0.75 -7.30 -12.30
CA SER A 112 0.17 -6.18 -12.06
C SER A 112 1.52 -6.47 -12.68
N TRP A 113 2.11 -5.47 -13.30
CA TRP A 113 3.42 -5.56 -13.93
C TRP A 113 4.17 -4.25 -13.75
N SER A 114 5.47 -4.34 -13.49
CA SER A 114 6.34 -3.18 -13.36
C SER A 114 7.60 -3.37 -14.19
N GLY A 115 8.20 -2.28 -14.63
CA GLY A 115 9.41 -2.34 -15.43
C GLY A 115 10.19 -1.05 -15.50
N GLN A 116 11.36 -1.16 -16.11
CA GLN A 116 12.33 -0.08 -16.26
C GLN A 116 12.69 0.11 -17.73
N GLY A 117 12.84 1.36 -18.14
CA GLY A 117 13.29 1.74 -19.48
C GLY A 117 14.82 1.73 -19.60
N ASP A 118 15.32 2.13 -20.76
CA ASP A 118 16.76 2.11 -21.07
C ASP A 118 17.53 3.24 -20.36
N SER A 119 16.86 4.35 -20.01
CA SER A 119 17.49 5.44 -19.29
C SER A 119 17.21 5.40 -17.78
N PRO A 120 18.18 5.80 -16.93
CA PRO A 120 17.96 5.92 -15.50
C PRO A 120 16.72 6.77 -15.18
N GLY A 121 15.89 6.29 -14.24
CA GLY A 121 14.65 6.95 -13.84
C GLY A 121 13.48 6.74 -14.81
N GLN A 122 13.66 5.99 -15.92
CA GLN A 122 12.53 5.54 -16.73
C GLN A 122 11.87 4.32 -16.09
N THR A 123 10.63 4.48 -15.64
CA THR A 123 9.89 3.42 -14.93
C THR A 123 8.47 3.36 -15.43
N ILE A 124 7.84 2.20 -15.27
CA ILE A 124 6.43 2.02 -15.52
C ILE A 124 5.80 1.05 -14.52
N GLN A 125 4.58 1.37 -14.10
CA GLN A 125 3.69 0.47 -13.39
C GLN A 125 2.41 0.30 -14.22
N LEU A 126 1.94 -0.93 -14.38
CA LEU A 126 0.68 -1.20 -15.09
C LEU A 126 -0.13 -2.33 -14.45
N VAL A 127 -1.44 -2.22 -14.62
CA VAL A 127 -2.42 -3.23 -14.23
C VAL A 127 -3.30 -3.56 -15.42
N PHE A 128 -3.33 -4.83 -15.79
CA PHE A 128 -4.25 -5.39 -16.77
C PHE A 128 -5.53 -5.83 -16.06
N GLY A 129 -6.65 -5.27 -16.51
CA GLY A 129 -8.00 -5.65 -16.09
C GLY A 129 -8.81 -6.21 -17.24
N SER A 130 -10.12 -6.36 -17.00
CA SER A 130 -11.03 -6.96 -17.98
C SER A 130 -11.50 -5.98 -19.06
N LEU A 131 -11.32 -4.67 -18.84
CA LEU A 131 -11.75 -3.61 -19.75
C LEU A 131 -10.57 -2.85 -20.39
N GLY A 132 -9.34 -3.31 -20.16
CA GLY A 132 -8.12 -2.71 -20.68
C GLY A 132 -7.01 -2.65 -19.62
N MET A 133 -6.06 -1.74 -19.81
CA MET A 133 -4.96 -1.51 -18.89
C MET A 133 -4.99 -0.10 -18.32
N TYR A 134 -4.57 0.01 -17.06
CA TYR A 134 -4.13 1.28 -16.48
C TYR A 134 -2.62 1.27 -16.37
N ALA A 135 -1.97 2.38 -16.72
CA ALA A 135 -0.54 2.53 -16.54
C ALA A 135 -0.15 3.94 -16.11
N SER A 136 0.98 4.02 -15.42
CA SER A 136 1.68 5.24 -15.07
C SER A 136 3.15 5.04 -15.37
N ALA A 137 3.71 5.91 -16.21
CA ALA A 137 5.08 5.83 -16.66
C ALA A 137 5.81 7.15 -16.43
N THR A 138 7.03 7.08 -15.91
CA THR A 138 7.94 8.21 -15.84
C THR A 138 8.96 8.07 -16.95
N VAL A 139 9.03 9.07 -17.84
CA VAL A 139 10.02 9.10 -18.92
C VAL A 139 10.65 10.49 -19.00
N GLY A 140 11.92 10.56 -18.61
CA GLY A 140 12.62 11.82 -18.42
C GLY A 140 11.99 12.61 -17.27
N ARG A 141 11.53 13.83 -17.53
CA ARG A 141 10.84 14.69 -16.55
C ARG A 141 9.31 14.66 -16.65
N HIS A 142 8.77 13.75 -17.46
CA HIS A 142 7.35 13.70 -17.77
C HIS A 142 6.72 12.43 -17.22
N THR A 143 5.52 12.59 -16.68
CA THR A 143 4.64 11.49 -16.31
C THR A 143 3.64 11.27 -17.43
N TYR A 144 3.45 10.02 -17.82
CA TYR A 144 2.45 9.59 -18.78
C TYR A 144 1.47 8.67 -18.09
N ARG A 145 0.19 8.79 -18.42
CA ARG A 145 -0.87 7.87 -18.00
C ARG A 145 -1.45 7.16 -19.20
N VAL A 146 -1.84 5.91 -19.00
CA VAL A 146 -2.59 5.11 -19.97
C VAL A 146 -3.89 4.71 -19.30
N GLU A 147 -5.01 5.04 -19.92
CA GLU A 147 -6.33 4.81 -19.35
C GLU A 147 -7.30 4.26 -20.40
N PRO A 148 -8.08 3.21 -20.09
CA PRO A 148 -9.03 2.65 -21.03
C PRO A 148 -10.26 3.57 -21.15
N VAL A 149 -10.69 3.81 -22.39
CA VAL A 149 -11.92 4.56 -22.70
C VAL A 149 -13.03 3.65 -23.25
N GLY A 150 -12.75 2.34 -23.37
CA GLY A 150 -13.68 1.29 -23.80
C GLY A 150 -13.35 0.74 -25.19
N GLY A 151 -13.86 -0.45 -25.53
CA GLY A 151 -13.69 -1.06 -26.86
C GLY A 151 -12.24 -1.31 -27.29
N GLY A 152 -11.35 -1.55 -26.32
CA GLY A 152 -9.90 -1.70 -26.53
C GLY A 152 -9.16 -0.40 -26.80
N VAL A 153 -9.82 0.76 -26.75
CA VAL A 153 -9.20 2.08 -26.95
C VAL A 153 -8.71 2.63 -25.62
N HIS A 154 -7.53 3.23 -25.64
CA HIS A 154 -6.87 3.85 -24.50
C HIS A 154 -6.48 5.28 -24.84
N ALA A 155 -6.65 6.18 -23.87
CA ALA A 155 -6.02 7.48 -23.88
C ALA A 155 -4.61 7.35 -23.29
N VAL A 156 -3.60 7.77 -24.04
CA VAL A 156 -2.25 7.99 -23.51
C VAL A 156 -2.07 9.48 -23.33
N THR A 157 -1.94 9.92 -22.09
CA THR A 157 -1.86 11.33 -21.74
C THR A 157 -0.50 11.66 -21.14
N ARG A 158 0.04 12.81 -21.53
CA ARG A 158 1.15 13.43 -20.78
C ARG A 158 0.56 14.35 -19.74
N VAL A 159 1.02 14.21 -18.50
CA VAL A 159 0.52 14.94 -17.34
C VAL A 159 1.52 16.00 -16.90
N ASP A 160 1.03 17.22 -16.68
CA ASP A 160 1.75 18.26 -15.95
C ASP A 160 1.26 18.31 -14.50
N TYR A 161 2.04 17.72 -13.59
CA TYR A 161 1.68 17.62 -12.18
C TYR A 161 1.53 18.99 -11.50
N ARG A 162 2.09 20.07 -12.08
CA ARG A 162 1.97 21.43 -11.53
C ARG A 162 0.57 22.01 -11.73
N LEU A 163 -0.23 21.38 -12.58
CA LEU A 163 -1.62 21.75 -12.87
C LEU A 163 -2.63 20.77 -12.25
N LEU A 164 -2.17 19.82 -11.44
CA LEU A 164 -3.04 19.06 -10.55
C LEU A 164 -3.62 20.00 -9.48
N PRO A 165 -4.73 19.61 -8.82
CA PRO A 165 -5.22 20.28 -7.62
C PRO A 165 -4.12 20.51 -6.58
N THR A 166 -4.38 21.41 -5.62
CA THR A 166 -3.49 21.55 -4.46
C THR A 166 -3.40 20.21 -3.73
N GLU A 167 -2.24 19.90 -3.15
CA GLU A 167 -2.04 18.58 -2.53
C GLU A 167 -3.06 18.33 -1.38
N GLU A 168 -3.37 19.37 -0.62
CA GLU A 168 -4.35 19.37 0.48
C GLU A 168 -5.33 20.56 0.39
N PRO A 169 -6.48 20.50 1.09
CA PRO A 169 -7.46 21.58 1.13
C PRO A 169 -6.94 22.80 1.91
N THR A 170 -7.19 24.01 1.39
CA THR A 170 -6.70 25.28 1.99
C THR A 170 -7.27 25.62 3.37
N ALA A 171 -8.33 24.94 3.82
CA ALA A 171 -9.02 25.19 5.09
C ALA A 171 -8.72 24.15 6.18
N SER A 172 -8.01 23.07 5.87
CA SER A 172 -7.52 22.15 6.89
C SER A 172 -6.30 22.82 7.52
N GLY A 173 -6.51 23.49 8.66
CA GLY A 173 -5.39 23.85 9.53
C GLY A 173 -4.51 22.61 9.73
N VAL A 174 -3.18 22.80 9.72
CA VAL A 174 -2.17 21.76 10.01
C VAL A 174 -2.80 20.71 10.91
N LEU A 175 -2.91 19.46 10.44
CA LEU A 175 -3.58 18.38 11.18
C LEU A 175 -3.04 18.37 12.62
N ASP A 176 -3.77 19.00 13.54
CA ASP A 176 -3.28 19.29 14.87
C ASP A 176 -3.30 17.99 15.65
N ALA A 177 -2.15 17.63 16.21
CA ALA A 177 -2.00 16.49 17.10
C ALA A 177 -2.85 16.63 18.38
N ASP A 178 -3.46 17.79 18.64
CA ASP A 178 -4.17 18.12 19.88
C ASP A 178 -5.55 17.48 20.03
N SER A 179 -5.99 16.66 19.07
CA SER A 179 -7.19 15.80 19.25
C SER A 179 -6.89 14.48 19.98
N VAL A 180 -5.76 14.39 20.69
CA VAL A 180 -5.47 13.26 21.59
C VAL A 180 -6.45 13.29 22.76
N GLY A 181 -7.55 12.54 22.64
CA GLY A 181 -8.19 11.97 23.81
C GLY A 181 -7.13 11.20 24.59
N ARG A 182 -6.76 11.70 25.78
CA ARG A 182 -5.75 11.15 26.70
C ARG A 182 -5.58 9.63 26.52
N ILE A 183 -4.52 9.23 25.83
CA ILE A 183 -4.01 7.87 25.93
C ILE A 183 -3.38 7.77 27.32
N ASP A 184 -3.92 6.88 28.13
CA ASP A 184 -3.32 6.53 29.41
C ASP A 184 -1.93 5.93 29.16
N SER A 185 -0.90 6.66 29.60
CA SER A 185 0.53 6.35 29.49
C SER A 185 0.96 5.04 30.19
N THR A 186 0.02 4.24 30.67
CA THR A 186 0.22 2.94 31.32
C THR A 186 0.39 1.79 30.31
N SER A 187 0.01 1.97 29.04
CA SER A 187 0.03 0.90 28.03
C SER A 187 1.30 0.82 27.16
N LEU A 188 2.29 1.69 27.39
CA LEU A 188 3.59 1.69 26.67
C LEU A 188 4.81 1.41 27.56
N ARG A 189 4.63 0.97 28.81
CA ARG A 189 5.74 0.56 29.68
C ARG A 189 5.93 -0.96 29.62
N GLY A 190 6.71 -1.41 28.64
CA GLY A 190 7.09 -2.83 28.55
C GLY A 190 8.21 -3.16 27.57
N ILE A 191 8.83 -2.17 26.90
CA ILE A 191 9.97 -2.42 26.01
C ILE A 191 11.22 -1.86 26.70
N ASP A 192 11.98 -2.77 27.32
CA ASP A 192 13.35 -2.53 27.76
C ASP A 192 14.28 -2.51 26.53
N PRO A 193 14.95 -1.39 26.22
CA PRO A 193 15.82 -1.29 25.05
C PRO A 193 17.22 -1.90 25.26
N THR A 194 17.46 -2.74 26.29
CA THR A 194 18.82 -3.23 26.61
C THR A 194 19.05 -4.74 26.73
N ALA A 195 18.13 -5.61 26.31
CA ALA A 195 18.36 -7.06 26.35
C ALA A 195 18.64 -7.69 24.96
N GLY A 196 19.90 -8.09 24.73
CA GLY A 196 20.20 -9.20 23.82
C GLY A 196 20.99 -8.91 22.54
N GLY A 197 22.16 -8.26 22.65
CA GLY A 197 23.17 -8.31 21.58
C GLY A 197 23.75 -9.71 21.43
N LEU A 198 23.41 -10.42 20.34
CA LEU A 198 24.15 -11.59 19.91
C LEU A 198 25.26 -11.14 18.96
N VAL A 199 26.47 -11.01 19.51
CA VAL A 199 27.69 -10.79 18.73
C VAL A 199 28.07 -12.10 18.04
N LEU A 200 27.83 -12.20 16.73
CA LEU A 200 28.46 -13.22 15.89
C LEU A 200 29.80 -12.66 15.38
N SER A 201 30.87 -12.96 16.11
CA SER A 201 32.25 -12.78 15.68
C SER A 201 32.53 -13.65 14.45
N ALA A 202 32.83 -13.05 13.31
CA ALA A 202 33.38 -13.79 12.17
C ALA A 202 34.88 -13.99 12.40
N SER A 203 35.31 -15.25 12.56
CA SER A 203 36.73 -15.62 12.51
C SER A 203 37.13 -15.96 11.07
N GLU A 204 38.13 -15.26 10.55
CA GLU A 204 38.84 -15.65 9.33
C GLU A 204 39.64 -16.95 9.53
N SER A 205 39.43 -17.94 8.67
CA SER A 205 40.49 -18.53 7.83
C SER A 205 40.02 -19.83 7.17
N ALA A 206 40.29 -19.96 5.87
CA ALA A 206 40.98 -21.08 5.22
C ALA A 206 40.50 -21.26 3.76
N PHE A 207 41.41 -20.97 2.84
CA PHE A 207 41.36 -21.34 1.43
C PHE A 207 41.21 -22.86 1.25
N GLY A 208 40.34 -23.29 0.32
CA GLY A 208 40.28 -24.68 -0.10
C GLY A 208 39.23 -24.95 -1.18
N SER A 209 39.69 -25.07 -2.43
CA SER A 209 38.95 -25.50 -3.62
C SER A 209 37.99 -26.67 -3.38
N GLN A 210 36.70 -26.51 -3.71
CA GLN A 210 35.86 -27.59 -4.25
C GLN A 210 34.59 -27.07 -4.92
N ARG A 211 34.27 -27.66 -6.07
CA ARG A 211 33.13 -27.36 -6.96
C ARG A 211 31.80 -27.48 -6.21
N ALA A 212 31.14 -26.36 -5.95
CA ALA A 212 29.78 -26.35 -5.41
C ALA A 212 28.76 -26.19 -6.55
N SER A 213 27.94 -27.22 -6.76
CA SER A 213 26.74 -27.15 -7.58
C SER A 213 25.83 -26.03 -7.07
N LEU A 214 25.52 -25.04 -7.92
CA LEU A 214 24.53 -24.02 -7.64
C LEU A 214 23.16 -24.68 -7.46
N ARG A 215 22.78 -24.98 -6.21
CA ARG A 215 21.37 -25.10 -5.85
C ARG A 215 20.83 -23.68 -5.78
N LEU A 216 19.93 -23.32 -6.69
CA LEU A 216 19.05 -22.16 -6.52
C LEU A 216 18.26 -22.36 -5.23
N SER A 217 18.76 -21.82 -4.12
CA SER A 217 17.95 -21.60 -2.94
C SER A 217 17.12 -20.36 -3.24
N ARG A 218 15.92 -20.60 -3.75
CA ARG A 218 14.88 -19.58 -3.90
C ARG A 218 14.39 -19.26 -2.49
N THR A 219 15.13 -18.41 -1.78
CA THR A 219 14.64 -17.84 -0.53
C THR A 219 13.57 -16.84 -0.91
N ALA A 220 12.32 -17.31 -1.03
CA ALA A 220 11.19 -16.44 -0.81
C ALA A 220 11.35 -15.96 0.64
N ALA A 221 11.77 -14.71 0.82
CA ALA A 221 11.67 -14.08 2.12
C ALA A 221 10.20 -14.22 2.54
N SER A 222 9.94 -14.95 3.62
CA SER A 222 8.60 -14.99 4.20
C SER A 222 8.30 -13.57 4.67
N ILE A 223 7.51 -12.82 3.90
CA ILE A 223 6.91 -11.59 4.37
C ILE A 223 6.13 -12.00 5.62
N SER A 224 6.56 -11.53 6.79
CA SER A 224 5.79 -11.76 8.02
C SER A 224 4.47 -11.02 7.84
N GLN A 225 3.33 -11.62 8.22
CA GLN A 225 2.02 -10.97 8.04
C GLN A 225 1.91 -9.64 8.82
N THR A 226 2.83 -9.38 9.76
CA THR A 226 3.05 -8.09 10.45
C THR A 226 3.55 -6.96 9.54
N ASP A 227 3.96 -7.28 8.33
CA ASP A 227 4.53 -6.36 7.35
C ASP A 227 3.47 -5.97 6.30
N THR A 228 2.22 -6.44 6.47
CA THR A 228 1.10 -6.18 5.56
C THR A 228 0.01 -5.34 6.22
N THR A 229 -0.33 -4.21 5.61
CA THR A 229 -1.51 -3.40 5.95
C THR A 229 -2.61 -3.66 4.93
N THR A 230 -3.79 -4.09 5.37
CA THR A 230 -4.93 -4.30 4.46
C THR A 230 -5.67 -3.00 4.20
N VAL A 231 -5.99 -2.75 2.94
CA VAL A 231 -6.65 -1.52 2.50
C VAL A 231 -7.95 -1.89 1.80
N MET A 232 -9.03 -1.21 2.18
CA MET A 232 -10.24 -1.17 1.37
C MET A 232 -10.40 0.19 0.71
N VAL A 233 -11.01 0.20 -0.46
CA VAL A 233 -11.25 1.43 -1.21
C VAL A 233 -12.71 1.57 -1.62
N ALA A 234 -13.37 2.59 -1.09
CA ALA A 234 -14.68 3.01 -1.55
C ALA A 234 -14.52 3.99 -2.72
N TYR A 235 -15.47 4.02 -3.65
CA TYR A 235 -15.49 5.01 -4.73
C TYR A 235 -16.91 5.45 -5.08
N THR A 236 -17.06 6.70 -5.49
CA THR A 236 -18.38 7.29 -5.77
C THR A 236 -18.88 7.00 -7.18
N SER A 237 -20.10 7.43 -7.47
CA SER A 237 -20.63 7.43 -8.84
C SER A 237 -19.87 8.35 -9.79
N ALA A 238 -19.34 9.47 -9.32
CA ALA A 238 -18.58 10.39 -10.15
C ALA A 238 -17.25 9.75 -10.58
N VAL A 239 -16.60 8.99 -9.70
CA VAL A 239 -15.43 8.16 -10.07
C VAL A 239 -15.79 7.12 -11.13
N THR A 240 -16.95 6.45 -11.07
CA THR A 240 -17.33 5.50 -12.15
C THR A 240 -17.59 6.17 -13.51
N ALA A 241 -17.97 7.45 -13.51
CA ALA A 241 -18.08 8.22 -14.74
C ALA A 241 -16.70 8.60 -15.30
N ALA A 242 -15.72 8.80 -14.41
CA ALA A 242 -14.34 9.15 -14.73
C ALA A 242 -13.50 7.95 -15.18
N VAL A 243 -13.56 6.87 -14.40
CA VAL A 243 -12.68 5.71 -14.46
C VAL A 243 -13.53 4.52 -14.89
N LEU A 244 -13.20 3.93 -16.05
CA LEU A 244 -13.97 2.84 -16.66
C LEU A 244 -14.01 1.57 -15.78
N GLU A 245 -12.87 1.17 -15.20
CA GLU A 245 -12.75 0.00 -14.33
C GLU A 245 -12.03 0.38 -13.03
N PRO A 246 -12.75 0.92 -12.02
CA PRO A 246 -12.15 1.41 -10.78
C PRO A 246 -11.29 0.38 -10.05
N ALA A 247 -11.64 -0.91 -10.10
CA ALA A 247 -10.86 -1.95 -9.44
C ALA A 247 -9.41 -1.99 -9.98
N SER A 248 -9.22 -2.01 -11.30
CA SER A 248 -7.88 -2.03 -11.92
C SER A 248 -7.12 -0.74 -11.66
N PHE A 249 -7.80 0.40 -11.68
CA PHE A 249 -7.21 1.70 -11.34
C PHE A 249 -6.74 1.76 -9.87
N ILE A 250 -7.56 1.28 -8.93
CA ILE A 250 -7.23 1.21 -7.51
C ILE A 250 -6.02 0.29 -7.28
N GLN A 251 -5.97 -0.85 -7.98
CA GLN A 251 -4.81 -1.75 -7.89
C GLN A 251 -3.53 -1.07 -8.37
N LEU A 252 -3.58 -0.25 -9.41
CA LEU A 252 -2.43 0.54 -9.86
C LEU A 252 -1.93 1.47 -8.74
N ALA A 253 -2.82 2.17 -8.04
CA ALA A 253 -2.46 3.03 -6.92
C ALA A 253 -1.83 2.25 -5.74
N VAL A 254 -2.35 1.05 -5.47
CA VAL A 254 -1.79 0.12 -4.47
C VAL A 254 -0.39 -0.36 -4.88
N ASP A 255 -0.21 -0.74 -6.14
CA ASP A 255 1.09 -1.20 -6.65
C ASP A 255 2.14 -0.09 -6.68
N GLU A 256 1.75 1.14 -7.03
CA GLU A 256 2.65 2.29 -6.97
C GLU A 256 3.07 2.57 -5.53
N THR A 257 2.14 2.49 -4.57
CA THR A 257 2.46 2.67 -3.14
C THR A 257 3.46 1.62 -2.65
N ASN A 258 3.23 0.35 -2.99
CA ASN A 258 4.14 -0.75 -2.66
C ASN A 258 5.52 -0.60 -3.34
N THR A 259 5.54 -0.11 -4.57
CA THR A 259 6.78 0.23 -5.27
C THR A 259 7.53 1.34 -4.54
N GLY A 260 6.82 2.35 -4.02
CA GLY A 260 7.39 3.41 -3.20
C GLY A 260 8.04 2.85 -1.92
N TYR A 261 7.35 1.95 -1.22
CA TYR A 261 7.93 1.28 -0.04
C TYR A 261 9.20 0.50 -0.38
N ALA A 262 9.17 -0.32 -1.44
CA ALA A 262 10.31 -1.10 -1.90
C ALA A 262 11.50 -0.23 -2.33
N ASN A 263 11.21 0.85 -3.06
CA ASN A 263 12.21 1.83 -3.51
C ASN A 263 12.91 2.57 -2.37
N SER A 264 12.32 2.57 -1.17
CA SER A 264 12.85 3.22 0.03
C SER A 264 13.28 2.23 1.12
N GLY A 265 13.38 0.93 0.82
CA GLY A 265 13.83 -0.08 1.78
C GLY A 265 12.87 -0.34 2.94
N ILE A 266 11.61 0.08 2.82
CA ILE A 266 10.61 -0.04 3.89
C ILE A 266 10.03 -1.47 3.85
N PRO A 267 10.13 -2.26 4.93
CA PRO A 267 9.59 -3.62 5.00
C PRO A 267 8.07 -3.58 5.27
N LEU A 268 7.32 -2.98 4.34
CA LEU A 268 5.88 -2.78 4.40
C LEU A 268 5.27 -3.05 3.02
N PHE A 269 4.10 -3.68 3.04
CA PHE A 269 3.27 -3.90 1.87
C PHE A 269 1.82 -3.55 2.22
N ILE A 270 1.10 -2.90 1.30
CA ILE A 270 -0.34 -2.74 1.38
C ILE A 270 -1.04 -3.73 0.45
N GLN A 271 -2.10 -4.35 0.95
CA GLN A 271 -2.91 -5.32 0.20
C GLN A 271 -4.34 -4.82 0.04
N LEU A 272 -4.81 -4.71 -1.20
CA LEU A 272 -6.22 -4.44 -1.48
C LEU A 272 -7.08 -5.65 -1.09
N VAL A 273 -7.98 -5.48 -0.12
CA VAL A 273 -8.90 -6.54 0.32
C VAL A 273 -10.33 -6.32 -0.16
N HIS A 274 -10.70 -5.09 -0.48
CA HIS A 274 -12.01 -4.76 -1.02
C HIS A 274 -12.01 -3.47 -1.81
N ALA A 275 -12.78 -3.42 -2.90
CA ALA A 275 -13.10 -2.21 -3.63
C ALA A 275 -14.61 -2.16 -3.91
N GLY A 276 -15.30 -1.10 -3.48
CA GLY A 276 -16.76 -1.04 -3.49
C GLY A 276 -17.31 0.33 -3.87
N LYS A 277 -18.36 0.34 -4.71
CA LYS A 277 -19.06 1.58 -5.05
C LYS A 277 -20.00 1.99 -3.91
N VAL A 278 -19.89 3.25 -3.48
CA VAL A 278 -20.83 3.85 -2.51
C VAL A 278 -21.84 4.75 -3.21
N GLN A 279 -23.07 4.77 -2.70
CA GLN A 279 -24.08 5.74 -3.12
C GLN A 279 -23.86 7.06 -2.37
N TYR A 280 -23.02 7.91 -2.94
CA TYR A 280 -22.67 9.20 -2.37
C TYR A 280 -22.63 10.26 -3.47
N SER A 281 -23.24 11.41 -3.19
CA SER A 281 -23.15 12.60 -4.05
C SER A 281 -22.08 13.53 -3.52
N GLU A 282 -21.12 13.88 -4.37
CA GLU A 282 -20.03 14.81 -4.06
C GLU A 282 -20.46 16.28 -4.19
N LEU A 283 -21.59 16.54 -4.86
CA LEU A 283 -21.97 17.88 -5.30
C LEU A 283 -22.03 18.89 -4.15
N GLY A 284 -21.27 19.98 -4.31
CA GLY A 284 -21.27 21.12 -3.38
C GLY A 284 -20.62 20.84 -2.03
N LYS A 285 -19.77 19.81 -1.94
CA LYS A 285 -19.04 19.45 -0.73
C LYS A 285 -17.54 19.63 -0.90
N SER A 286 -16.85 19.84 0.22
CA SER A 286 -15.39 19.84 0.30
C SER A 286 -14.82 18.47 0.65
N HIS A 287 -13.51 18.30 0.50
CA HIS A 287 -12.76 17.13 0.96
C HIS A 287 -12.96 16.85 2.47
N ASP A 288 -12.98 17.89 3.30
CA ASP A 288 -13.27 17.76 4.75
C ASP A 288 -14.68 17.17 4.99
N GLN A 289 -15.68 17.59 4.19
CA GLN A 289 -17.04 17.06 4.28
C GLN A 289 -17.16 15.64 3.71
N HIS A 290 -16.39 15.30 2.67
CA HIS A 290 -16.27 13.94 2.17
C HIS A 290 -15.69 13.01 3.25
N LEU A 291 -14.61 13.43 3.89
CA LEU A 291 -13.93 12.66 4.93
C LEU A 291 -14.79 12.52 6.19
N THR A 292 -15.46 13.59 6.59
CA THR A 292 -16.41 13.56 7.72
C THR A 292 -17.52 12.54 7.47
N ALA A 293 -18.15 12.59 6.29
CA ALA A 293 -19.19 11.63 5.92
C ALA A 293 -18.66 10.19 5.82
N PHE A 294 -17.43 10.00 5.33
CA PHE A 294 -16.82 8.67 5.21
C PHE A 294 -16.48 8.04 6.58
N ARG A 295 -16.20 8.87 7.58
CA ARG A 295 -15.86 8.44 8.94
C ARG A 295 -17.09 8.23 9.84
N ALA A 296 -18.19 8.92 9.58
CA ALA A 296 -19.43 8.80 10.34
C ALA A 296 -19.98 7.36 10.23
N THR A 297 -20.45 6.79 11.33
CA THR A 297 -20.82 5.36 11.42
C THR A 297 -22.32 5.08 11.34
N ALA A 298 -23.15 6.12 11.46
CA ALA A 298 -24.61 5.96 11.60
C ALA A 298 -25.37 7.23 11.18
N ASP A 299 -24.87 7.98 10.21
CA ASP A 299 -25.54 9.20 9.71
C ASP A 299 -26.42 8.94 8.47
N GLY A 300 -26.52 7.66 8.05
CA GLY A 300 -27.25 7.24 6.85
C GLY A 300 -26.45 7.44 5.57
N VAL A 301 -25.19 7.87 5.65
CA VAL A 301 -24.34 8.18 4.50
C VAL A 301 -23.14 7.24 4.50
N MET A 302 -23.07 6.39 3.49
CA MET A 302 -21.96 5.42 3.33
C MET A 302 -21.77 4.45 4.52
N ASP A 303 -22.69 4.34 5.48
CA ASP A 303 -22.57 3.48 6.67
C ASP A 303 -22.11 2.02 6.37
N ALA A 304 -22.47 1.49 5.20
CA ALA A 304 -22.03 0.17 4.73
C ALA A 304 -20.51 -0.01 4.71
N VAL A 305 -19.73 1.07 4.57
CA VAL A 305 -18.26 1.03 4.53
C VAL A 305 -17.67 0.47 5.84
N HIS A 306 -18.29 0.74 6.99
CA HIS A 306 -17.83 0.18 8.27
C HIS A 306 -18.06 -1.33 8.33
N GLY A 307 -19.21 -1.79 7.82
CA GLY A 307 -19.48 -3.22 7.67
C GLY A 307 -18.49 -3.91 6.72
N TRP A 308 -18.11 -3.28 5.61
CA TRP A 308 -17.06 -3.80 4.72
C TRP A 308 -15.70 -3.84 5.42
N ARG A 309 -15.36 -2.79 6.16
CA ARG A 309 -14.09 -2.69 6.87
C ARG A 309 -13.90 -3.84 7.85
N ASP A 310 -14.97 -4.22 8.56
CA ASP A 310 -14.96 -5.34 9.48
C ASP A 310 -15.02 -6.70 8.75
N GLN A 311 -15.85 -6.82 7.71
CA GLN A 311 -16.01 -8.04 6.93
C GLN A 311 -14.71 -8.46 6.23
N TYR A 312 -13.99 -7.50 5.65
CA TYR A 312 -12.76 -7.74 4.87
C TYR A 312 -11.48 -7.49 5.68
N LEU A 313 -11.62 -7.23 6.99
CA LEU A 313 -10.50 -6.97 7.91
C LEU A 313 -9.59 -5.85 7.40
N ALA A 314 -10.14 -4.74 6.90
CA ALA A 314 -9.38 -3.65 6.30
C ALA A 314 -8.83 -2.68 7.36
N ASP A 315 -7.52 -2.72 7.55
CA ASP A 315 -6.81 -1.86 8.49
C ASP A 315 -6.97 -0.37 8.15
N VAL A 316 -6.94 -0.02 6.86
CA VAL A 316 -7.11 1.34 6.34
C VAL A 316 -8.25 1.41 5.32
N ALA A 317 -8.97 2.52 5.31
CA ALA A 317 -10.04 2.80 4.37
C ALA A 317 -9.76 4.08 3.56
N VAL A 318 -9.88 4.03 2.23
CA VAL A 318 -9.72 5.19 1.37
C VAL A 318 -10.99 5.41 0.54
N LEU A 319 -11.45 6.65 0.42
CA LEU A 319 -12.53 7.03 -0.49
C LEU A 319 -11.95 7.74 -1.71
N LEU A 320 -12.19 7.21 -2.90
CA LEU A 320 -11.92 7.93 -4.15
C LEU A 320 -13.11 8.81 -4.51
N VAL A 321 -12.82 10.08 -4.79
CA VAL A 321 -13.77 11.10 -5.25
C VAL A 321 -13.35 11.72 -6.58
N ASP A 322 -14.28 12.38 -7.26
CA ASP A 322 -14.05 13.22 -8.44
C ASP A 322 -14.23 14.71 -8.11
N ASP A 323 -13.68 15.12 -6.97
CA ASP A 323 -13.63 16.51 -6.51
C ASP A 323 -12.22 17.07 -6.72
N GLY A 324 -12.09 18.12 -7.52
CA GLY A 324 -10.82 18.76 -7.83
C GLY A 324 -10.40 19.88 -6.88
N GLU A 325 -11.07 20.04 -5.72
CA GLU A 325 -10.68 21.01 -4.68
C GLU A 325 -9.24 20.79 -4.19
N ALA A 326 -8.87 19.54 -3.93
CA ALA A 326 -7.56 19.12 -3.48
C ALA A 326 -7.24 17.71 -4.02
N CYS A 327 -6.01 17.24 -3.85
CA CYS A 327 -5.61 15.90 -4.24
C CYS A 327 -5.96 14.85 -3.17
N GLY A 328 -5.87 15.18 -1.89
CA GLY A 328 -6.20 14.24 -0.82
C GLY A 328 -6.34 14.88 0.55
N LEU A 329 -6.90 14.11 1.48
CA LEU A 329 -6.99 14.44 2.89
C LEU A 329 -7.08 13.17 3.74
N ALA A 330 -6.07 12.96 4.58
CA ALA A 330 -6.08 11.97 5.66
C ALA A 330 -6.78 12.52 6.91
N SER A 331 -7.42 11.64 7.68
CA SER A 331 -8.16 12.02 8.91
C SER A 331 -7.29 12.59 10.02
N GLN A 332 -6.03 12.18 10.10
CA GLN A 332 -5.04 12.63 11.06
C GLN A 332 -3.66 12.06 10.73
N ILE A 333 -2.65 12.59 11.40
CA ILE A 333 -1.30 12.04 11.42
C ILE A 333 -1.22 11.00 12.53
N LEU A 334 -0.72 9.80 12.22
CA LEU A 334 -0.72 8.62 13.09
C LEU A 334 -2.14 8.25 13.53
N ALA A 335 -2.83 7.54 12.64
CA ALA A 335 -4.19 7.09 12.86
C ALA A 335 -4.29 6.06 13.99
N THR A 336 -5.53 5.86 14.46
CA THR A 336 -5.91 4.71 15.28
C THR A 336 -6.85 3.82 14.48
N HIS A 337 -7.21 2.67 15.06
CA HIS A 337 -8.18 1.76 14.46
C HIS A 337 -9.54 2.41 14.16
N THR A 338 -9.96 3.46 14.88
CA THR A 338 -11.23 4.16 14.60
C THR A 338 -11.07 5.31 13.62
N SER A 339 -9.86 5.84 13.43
CA SER A 339 -9.63 7.02 12.61
C SER A 339 -8.96 6.76 11.27
N ALA A 340 -8.42 5.57 10.96
CA ALA A 340 -7.67 5.33 9.72
C ALA A 340 -8.53 5.36 8.43
N PHE A 341 -8.82 6.57 7.96
CA PHE A 341 -9.66 6.93 6.82
C PHE A 341 -8.99 8.07 6.05
N ALA A 342 -9.03 8.02 4.73
CA ALA A 342 -8.57 9.12 3.86
C ALA A 342 -9.51 9.32 2.67
N VAL A 343 -9.47 10.50 2.08
CA VAL A 343 -10.13 10.85 0.80
C VAL A 343 -9.04 11.20 -0.21
N VAL A 344 -9.21 10.76 -1.46
CA VAL A 344 -8.27 11.03 -2.56
C VAL A 344 -9.05 11.38 -3.83
N HIS A 345 -8.68 12.48 -4.48
CA HIS A 345 -9.13 12.78 -5.83
C HIS A 345 -8.53 11.78 -6.82
N HIS A 346 -9.36 11.10 -7.61
CA HIS A 346 -8.89 10.00 -8.48
C HIS A 346 -7.76 10.43 -9.41
N ALA A 347 -7.77 11.66 -9.95
CA ALA A 347 -6.74 12.07 -10.91
C ALA A 347 -5.36 12.27 -10.28
N CYS A 348 -5.27 12.38 -8.95
CA CYS A 348 -4.01 12.45 -8.19
C CYS A 348 -3.58 11.08 -7.61
N ALA A 349 -4.48 10.09 -7.59
CA ALA A 349 -4.23 8.82 -6.91
C ALA A 349 -3.03 8.05 -7.48
N THR A 350 -2.84 8.09 -8.81
CA THR A 350 -1.74 7.41 -9.53
C THR A 350 -0.84 8.42 -10.24
N GLY A 351 0.45 8.10 -10.37
CA GLY A 351 1.46 8.95 -11.03
C GLY A 351 1.85 10.23 -10.26
N ASN A 352 0.96 10.76 -9.42
CA ASN A 352 1.27 11.75 -8.37
C ASN A 352 1.40 11.10 -6.98
N PHE A 353 1.14 9.79 -6.87
CA PHE A 353 1.30 9.00 -5.64
C PHE A 353 0.49 9.50 -4.43
N THR A 354 -0.58 10.27 -4.64
CA THR A 354 -1.39 10.81 -3.53
C THR A 354 -2.07 9.70 -2.73
N PHE A 355 -2.43 8.58 -3.36
CA PHE A 355 -2.98 7.43 -2.62
C PHE A 355 -2.03 6.92 -1.53
N GLY A 356 -0.74 6.77 -1.86
CA GLY A 356 0.29 6.42 -0.89
C GLY A 356 0.56 7.53 0.11
N HIS A 357 0.57 8.80 -0.33
CA HIS A 357 0.75 9.97 0.52
C HIS A 357 -0.24 10.02 1.68
N GLU A 358 -1.54 9.89 1.39
CA GLU A 358 -2.57 9.96 2.44
C GLU A 358 -2.48 8.77 3.41
N ILE A 359 -2.16 7.57 2.91
CA ILE A 359 -1.89 6.42 3.79
C ILE A 359 -0.66 6.69 4.66
N GLY A 360 0.37 7.35 4.12
CA GLY A 360 1.55 7.78 4.87
C GLY A 360 1.22 8.65 6.07
N HIS A 361 0.32 9.62 5.91
CA HIS A 361 -0.19 10.42 7.03
C HIS A 361 -0.84 9.55 8.11
N LEU A 362 -1.71 8.61 7.73
CA LEU A 362 -2.32 7.67 8.67
C LEU A 362 -1.28 6.80 9.40
N GLN A 363 -0.09 6.63 8.82
CA GLN A 363 1.02 5.91 9.42
C GLN A 363 1.98 6.81 10.23
N GLY A 364 1.73 8.12 10.29
CA GLY A 364 2.50 9.08 11.10
C GLY A 364 3.49 9.94 10.31
N ALA A 365 3.57 9.77 8.99
CA ALA A 365 4.44 10.57 8.13
C ALA A 365 3.92 12.01 8.01
N ARG A 366 4.84 12.97 7.95
CA ARG A 366 4.55 14.40 7.80
C ARG A 366 5.14 14.96 6.52
N HIS A 367 4.63 16.13 6.14
CA HIS A 367 5.18 16.91 5.06
C HIS A 367 6.60 17.37 5.37
N GLN A 368 7.27 17.92 4.36
CA GLN A 368 8.58 18.54 4.48
C GLN A 368 8.61 19.64 5.55
N LEU A 369 9.72 19.71 6.29
CA LEU A 369 9.88 20.58 7.47
C LEU A 369 9.62 22.07 7.19
N ALA A 370 9.95 22.54 5.97
CA ALA A 370 9.73 23.92 5.55
C ALA A 370 8.24 24.31 5.46
N TYR A 371 7.34 23.32 5.41
CA TYR A 371 5.90 23.51 5.30
C TYR A 371 5.17 23.05 6.56
N ASP A 372 5.58 21.91 7.11
CA ASP A 372 5.07 21.36 8.36
C ASP A 372 6.24 21.23 9.35
N PRO A 373 6.47 22.22 10.24
CA PRO A 373 7.58 22.19 11.20
C PRO A 373 7.25 21.39 12.47
N ALA A 374 6.08 20.75 12.56
CA ALA A 374 5.66 20.05 13.77
C ALA A 374 6.46 18.76 13.97
N THR A 375 7.02 18.58 15.17
CA THR A 375 7.92 17.45 15.49
C THR A 375 7.21 16.26 16.16
N SER A 376 5.89 16.31 16.28
CA SER A 376 5.06 15.24 16.86
C SER A 376 4.21 14.59 15.78
N PRO A 377 4.11 13.25 15.71
CA PRO A 377 4.62 12.28 16.67
C PRO A 377 6.12 11.94 16.52
N PHE A 378 6.72 12.25 15.37
CA PHE A 378 8.12 11.94 15.08
C PHE A 378 8.85 13.17 14.54
N ALA A 379 9.88 13.63 15.26
CA ALA A 379 10.64 14.83 14.88
C ALA A 379 11.44 14.67 13.57
N TYR A 380 11.68 13.43 13.17
CA TYR A 380 12.37 13.06 11.94
C TYR A 380 11.41 12.66 10.81
N GLY A 381 10.09 12.68 11.05
CA GLY A 381 9.10 12.11 10.15
C GLY A 381 8.70 13.03 8.99
N HIS A 382 9.63 13.76 8.36
CA HIS A 382 9.29 14.75 7.34
C HIS A 382 9.63 14.32 5.92
N GLY A 383 8.86 14.85 4.96
CA GLY A 383 9.17 14.79 3.53
C GLY A 383 10.46 15.54 3.18
N PHE A 384 10.99 15.29 1.99
CA PHE A 384 12.24 15.89 1.51
C PHE A 384 12.04 16.53 0.14
N VAL A 385 12.59 17.73 -0.03
CA VAL A 385 12.72 18.41 -1.33
C VAL A 385 14.19 18.52 -1.64
N ALA A 386 14.61 17.91 -2.75
CA ALA A 386 16.01 17.88 -3.13
C ALA A 386 16.52 19.28 -3.54
N PRO A 387 17.82 19.53 -3.39
CA PRO A 387 18.44 20.77 -3.85
C PRO A 387 18.06 21.11 -5.30
N SER A 388 17.97 22.42 -5.57
CA SER A 388 17.57 22.98 -6.87
C SER A 388 16.19 22.52 -7.38
N ASN A 389 15.32 22.01 -6.51
CA ASN A 389 14.01 21.46 -6.86
C ASN A 389 14.10 20.35 -7.92
N SER A 390 15.15 19.54 -7.86
CA SER A 390 15.38 18.44 -8.82
C SER A 390 14.33 17.33 -8.69
N PHE A 391 13.91 17.02 -7.46
CA PHE A 391 12.79 16.14 -7.13
C PHE A 391 12.26 16.41 -5.71
N ARG A 392 11.12 15.81 -5.37
CA ARG A 392 10.56 15.77 -4.01
C ARG A 392 10.08 14.35 -3.67
N THR A 393 10.19 13.93 -2.41
CA THR A 393 9.71 12.61 -1.96
C THR A 393 8.19 12.60 -1.80
N VAL A 394 7.60 11.42 -1.59
CA VAL A 394 6.13 11.21 -1.55
C VAL A 394 5.42 12.21 -0.62
N MET A 395 5.95 12.43 0.58
CA MET A 395 5.32 13.34 1.55
C MET A 395 5.58 14.82 1.31
N ALA A 396 6.47 15.19 0.39
CA ALA A 396 6.71 16.60 0.14
C ALA A 396 5.58 17.19 -0.72
N VAL A 397 5.00 18.35 -0.35
CA VAL A 397 3.80 18.94 -0.99
C VAL A 397 4.02 20.30 -1.64
N VAL A 398 5.09 21.03 -1.31
CA VAL A 398 5.35 22.35 -1.91
C VAL A 398 6.54 22.37 -2.85
N GLY A 399 6.48 23.27 -3.82
CA GLY A 399 7.57 23.58 -4.74
C GLY A 399 7.38 23.00 -6.15
N PRO A 400 8.16 23.47 -7.14
CA PRO A 400 8.04 23.04 -8.53
C PRO A 400 8.65 21.66 -8.78
N ALA A 401 9.21 21.00 -7.77
CA ALA A 401 9.96 19.77 -7.92
C ALA A 401 9.03 18.58 -8.29
N PRO A 402 9.42 17.72 -9.25
CA PRO A 402 8.65 16.53 -9.59
C PRO A 402 8.66 15.56 -8.41
N ARG A 403 7.49 15.01 -8.07
CA ARG A 403 7.39 13.97 -7.05
C ARG A 403 7.94 12.66 -7.61
N VAL A 404 8.81 12.02 -6.86
CA VAL A 404 9.33 10.68 -7.18
C VAL A 404 8.71 9.66 -6.25
N ASN A 405 8.59 8.42 -6.71
CA ASN A 405 8.05 7.31 -5.93
C ASN A 405 9.10 6.77 -4.95
N HIS A 406 9.57 7.65 -4.05
CA HIS A 406 10.46 7.36 -2.94
C HIS A 406 9.97 8.14 -1.71
N TRP A 407 9.98 7.48 -0.57
CA TRP A 407 9.87 8.09 0.75
C TRP A 407 11.24 8.65 1.17
N SER A 408 11.22 9.74 1.94
CA SER A 408 12.44 10.30 2.53
C SER A 408 13.07 9.32 3.51
N ASN A 409 14.39 9.19 3.46
CA ASN A 409 15.17 8.28 4.28
C ASN A 409 16.59 8.82 4.50
N ASP A 410 17.31 8.20 5.43
CA ASP A 410 18.70 8.57 5.79
C ASP A 410 19.77 7.86 4.96
N ASP A 411 19.37 7.14 3.91
CA ASP A 411 20.28 6.45 3.01
C ASP A 411 21.24 7.46 2.35
N ASP A 412 22.55 7.31 2.60
CA ASP A 412 23.64 8.09 1.98
C ASP A 412 23.89 7.65 0.52
N THR A 413 22.82 7.44 -0.24
CA THR A 413 22.85 7.11 -1.67
C THR A 413 22.82 8.37 -2.53
N ASN A 414 23.22 8.27 -3.80
CA ASN A 414 23.11 9.36 -4.77
C ASN A 414 21.92 9.11 -5.72
N PRO A 415 20.88 9.97 -5.74
CA PRO A 415 20.75 11.20 -4.97
C PRO A 415 20.33 10.98 -3.51
N VAL A 416 20.80 11.85 -2.62
CA VAL A 416 20.38 11.90 -1.20
C VAL A 416 18.89 12.22 -1.15
N ARG A 417 18.14 11.53 -0.30
CA ARG A 417 16.67 11.66 -0.20
C ARG A 417 16.17 12.09 1.18
N GLY A 418 17.07 12.47 2.08
CA GLY A 418 16.72 12.91 3.42
C GLY A 418 17.89 12.80 4.39
N SER A 419 17.56 12.80 5.68
CA SER A 419 18.51 12.67 6.78
C SER A 419 17.83 11.99 7.97
N ALA A 420 18.62 11.27 8.78
CA ALA A 420 18.11 10.60 9.98
C ALA A 420 17.54 11.57 11.03
N GLN A 421 17.91 12.85 10.96
CA GLN A 421 17.54 13.85 11.94
C GLN A 421 16.16 14.45 11.68
N SER A 422 15.81 14.72 10.41
CA SER A 422 14.60 15.47 10.06
C SER A 422 13.78 14.86 8.93
N GLU A 423 14.37 14.19 7.94
CA GLU A 423 13.64 13.71 6.77
C GLU A 423 13.78 12.19 6.58
N ASP A 424 13.13 11.43 7.45
CA ASP A 424 13.16 9.97 7.46
C ASP A 424 11.75 9.39 7.69
N ASN A 425 10.89 9.58 6.69
CA ASN A 425 9.58 8.93 6.67
C ASN A 425 9.71 7.41 6.54
N ALA A 426 10.76 6.89 5.91
CA ALA A 426 10.97 5.45 5.80
C ALA A 426 11.08 4.78 7.17
N ARG A 427 11.77 5.41 8.11
CA ARG A 427 11.80 4.98 9.50
C ARG A 427 10.43 5.05 10.17
N VAL A 428 9.69 6.15 10.03
CA VAL A 428 8.33 6.27 10.59
C VAL A 428 7.44 5.13 10.14
N LEU A 429 7.38 4.90 8.82
CA LEU A 429 6.56 3.84 8.23
C LEU A 429 7.02 2.45 8.68
N SER A 430 8.32 2.25 8.86
CA SER A 430 8.89 1.00 9.36
C SER A 430 8.57 0.75 10.84
N GLU A 431 8.52 1.79 11.67
CA GLU A 431 8.18 1.70 13.09
C GLU A 431 6.67 1.51 13.32
N THR A 432 5.81 2.08 12.47
CA THR A 432 4.35 2.05 12.66
C THR A 432 3.61 0.96 11.90
N ARG A 433 4.27 0.29 10.92
CA ARG A 433 3.67 -0.78 10.09
C ARG A 433 2.90 -1.85 10.87
N SER A 434 3.47 -2.34 11.97
CA SER A 434 2.88 -3.45 12.74
C SER A 434 1.63 -2.99 13.51
N THR A 435 1.63 -1.74 13.98
CA THR A 435 0.49 -1.13 14.67
C THR A 435 -0.65 -0.89 13.69
N VAL A 436 -0.35 -0.28 12.54
CA VAL A 436 -1.37 0.03 11.52
C VAL A 436 -1.92 -1.25 10.88
N GLY A 437 -1.07 -2.23 10.54
CA GLY A 437 -1.47 -3.54 10.03
C GLY A 437 -2.23 -4.44 11.03
N ALA A 438 -2.49 -3.94 12.23
CA ALA A 438 -3.26 -4.61 13.28
C ALA A 438 -4.58 -3.89 13.63
N PHE A 439 -4.95 -2.81 12.95
CA PHE A 439 -6.16 -2.06 13.27
C PHE A 439 -7.46 -2.84 13.17
N ARG A 440 -7.53 -3.85 12.31
CA ARG A 440 -8.71 -4.73 12.28
C ARG A 440 -8.44 -6.13 12.80
N ARG A 441 -7.19 -6.58 12.86
CA ARG A 441 -6.84 -7.89 13.42
C ARG A 441 -6.58 -7.78 14.92
N HIS A 442 -7.53 -8.23 15.74
CA HIS A 442 -7.40 -8.19 17.20
C HIS A 442 -7.78 -9.53 17.82
N ILE A 443 -7.01 -9.89 18.84
CA ILE A 443 -7.34 -10.94 19.80
C ILE A 443 -7.69 -10.24 21.12
N SER A 444 -8.80 -10.64 21.72
CA SER A 444 -9.23 -10.19 23.04
C SER A 444 -9.30 -11.41 23.95
N VAL A 445 -8.91 -11.26 25.20
CA VAL A 445 -8.97 -12.33 26.20
C VAL A 445 -9.72 -11.84 27.44
N VAL A 446 -10.51 -12.74 28.03
CA VAL A 446 -11.09 -12.57 29.37
C VAL A 446 -10.77 -13.84 30.16
N ILE A 447 -10.45 -13.67 31.44
CA ILE A 447 -10.31 -14.80 32.36
C ILE A 447 -11.71 -15.21 32.83
N ASP A 448 -12.13 -16.43 32.51
CA ASP A 448 -13.33 -17.06 33.05
C ASP A 448 -12.93 -18.05 34.16
N GLY A 449 -13.40 -17.79 35.38
CA GLY A 449 -13.10 -18.60 36.56
C GLY A 449 -13.41 -17.85 37.86
N PRO A 450 -13.19 -18.49 39.01
CA PRO A 450 -13.55 -17.92 40.30
C PRO A 450 -12.67 -16.72 40.67
N ALA A 451 -13.30 -15.62 41.07
CA ALA A 451 -12.62 -14.44 41.65
C ALA A 451 -12.42 -14.57 43.17
N SER A 452 -13.07 -15.54 43.81
CA SER A 452 -12.89 -15.89 45.22
C SER A 452 -12.78 -17.39 45.34
N VAL A 453 -11.76 -17.86 46.05
CA VAL A 453 -11.42 -19.28 46.17
C VAL A 453 -11.18 -19.64 47.63
N ARG A 454 -11.44 -20.90 47.98
CA ARG A 454 -11.04 -21.45 49.26
C ARG A 454 -9.55 -21.77 49.28
N SER A 455 -8.91 -21.51 50.42
CA SER A 455 -7.48 -21.82 50.61
C SER A 455 -7.19 -23.30 50.39
N TYR A 456 -6.08 -23.58 49.71
CA TYR A 456 -5.59 -24.93 49.38
C TYR A 456 -6.49 -25.77 48.44
N GLU A 457 -7.46 -25.15 47.76
CA GLU A 457 -8.32 -25.82 46.78
C GLU A 457 -7.81 -25.62 45.34
N PHE A 458 -7.92 -26.65 44.51
CA PHE A 458 -7.60 -26.55 43.08
C PHE A 458 -8.74 -25.86 42.34
N CYS A 459 -8.44 -24.74 41.70
CA CYS A 459 -9.40 -23.97 40.92
C CYS A 459 -8.92 -23.85 39.48
N THR A 460 -9.86 -23.83 38.54
CA THR A 460 -9.56 -23.73 37.10
C THR A 460 -9.96 -22.36 36.58
N TRP A 461 -9.08 -21.76 35.79
CA TRP A 461 -9.33 -20.55 35.03
C TRP A 461 -9.11 -20.81 33.55
N ASN A 462 -10.03 -20.33 32.72
CA ASN A 462 -10.00 -20.46 31.27
C ASN A 462 -9.74 -19.10 30.64
N ALA A 463 -8.90 -19.06 29.60
CA ALA A 463 -8.75 -17.90 28.76
C ALA A 463 -9.84 -17.96 27.68
N VAL A 464 -10.88 -17.14 27.83
CA VAL A 464 -11.94 -17.02 26.84
C VAL A 464 -11.50 -15.99 25.80
N ILE A 465 -11.29 -16.47 24.58
CA ILE A 465 -10.82 -15.65 23.47
C ILE A 465 -12.01 -15.12 22.67
N SER A 466 -11.93 -13.85 22.30
CA SER A 466 -12.79 -13.22 21.31
C SER A 466 -11.96 -12.41 20.32
N GLY A 467 -12.58 -11.91 19.26
CA GLY A 467 -11.89 -11.24 18.16
C GLY A 467 -11.83 -12.08 16.89
N ASN A 468 -11.06 -11.64 15.91
CA ASN A 468 -11.07 -12.17 14.54
C ASN A 468 -9.75 -12.84 14.14
N VAL A 469 -8.87 -13.10 15.12
CA VAL A 469 -7.66 -13.91 14.95
C VAL A 469 -7.61 -15.00 16.04
N PRO A 470 -7.20 -16.23 15.69
CA PRO A 470 -7.07 -17.32 16.66
C PRO A 470 -5.86 -17.10 17.59
N ALA A 471 -5.96 -17.61 18.81
CA ALA A 471 -4.82 -17.70 19.72
C ALA A 471 -3.77 -18.71 19.20
N ALA A 472 -2.50 -18.38 19.36
CA ALA A 472 -1.38 -19.29 19.11
C ALA A 472 -0.67 -19.73 20.39
N SER A 473 -0.58 -18.87 21.41
CA SER A 473 -0.01 -19.26 22.70
C SER A 473 -0.61 -18.46 23.85
N TYR A 474 -0.54 -19.04 25.05
CA TYR A 474 -1.03 -18.46 26.29
C TYR A 474 0.12 -18.35 27.27
N GLN A 475 0.11 -17.32 28.11
CA GLN A 475 1.06 -17.13 29.18
C GLN A 475 0.33 -16.60 30.41
N TRP A 476 0.13 -17.46 31.40
CA TRP A 476 -0.46 -17.09 32.68
C TRP A 476 0.62 -16.68 33.68
N GLY A 477 0.30 -15.72 34.53
CA GLY A 477 1.19 -15.23 35.58
C GLY A 477 0.44 -14.62 36.78
N GLY A 478 1.20 -14.25 37.81
CA GLY A 478 0.66 -13.74 39.07
C GLY A 478 0.47 -14.83 40.11
N VAL A 479 -0.72 -14.98 40.67
CA VAL A 479 -1.03 -15.98 41.72
C VAL A 479 -1.02 -17.44 41.24
N ALA A 480 -1.08 -17.67 39.93
CA ALA A 480 -0.90 -18.96 39.28
C ALA A 480 -0.19 -18.78 37.93
N SER A 481 0.41 -19.85 37.39
CA SER A 481 1.19 -19.76 36.14
C SER A 481 0.99 -20.97 35.23
N GLY A 482 1.23 -20.79 33.93
CA GLY A 482 1.03 -21.84 32.93
C GLY A 482 1.02 -21.31 31.49
N SER A 483 0.87 -22.21 30.52
CA SER A 483 0.95 -21.88 29.09
C SER A 483 -0.19 -22.44 28.23
N GLY A 484 -1.21 -23.04 28.85
CA GLY A 484 -2.39 -23.58 28.17
C GLY A 484 -3.53 -22.57 28.04
N SER A 485 -4.54 -22.92 27.25
CA SER A 485 -5.81 -22.17 27.17
C SER A 485 -6.59 -22.16 28.50
N SER A 486 -6.20 -23.02 29.44
CA SER A 486 -6.66 -23.04 30.80
C SER A 486 -5.50 -23.40 31.73
N ILE A 487 -5.63 -22.99 33.00
CA ILE A 487 -4.75 -23.43 34.09
C ILE A 487 -5.61 -23.93 35.25
N THR A 488 -5.10 -24.93 35.96
CA THR A 488 -5.67 -25.41 37.22
C THR A 488 -4.57 -25.40 38.26
N ASP A 489 -4.75 -24.62 39.32
CA ASP A 489 -3.72 -24.45 40.35
C ASP A 489 -4.34 -24.16 41.72
N VAL A 490 -3.51 -24.20 42.77
CA VAL A 490 -3.85 -23.85 44.13
C VAL A 490 -3.34 -22.43 44.44
N VAL A 491 -4.23 -21.55 44.88
CA VAL A 491 -3.87 -20.18 45.29
C VAL A 491 -3.85 -20.07 46.81
N SER A 492 -2.68 -19.77 47.39
CA SER A 492 -2.49 -19.69 48.85
C SER A 492 -2.56 -18.26 49.42
N SER A 493 -2.66 -17.25 48.56
CA SER A 493 -2.75 -15.84 48.95
C SER A 493 -3.52 -15.01 47.93
N THR A 494 -4.30 -14.04 48.39
CA THR A 494 -4.98 -13.06 47.53
C THR A 494 -4.00 -12.32 46.64
N GLY A 495 -4.33 -12.18 45.36
CA GLY A 495 -3.52 -11.43 44.39
C GLY A 495 -4.09 -11.47 42.98
N THR A 496 -3.38 -10.84 42.05
CA THR A 496 -3.79 -10.77 40.65
C THR A 496 -3.39 -12.03 39.91
N LEU A 497 -4.33 -12.61 39.17
CA LEU A 497 -4.08 -13.57 38.11
C LEU A 497 -4.11 -12.83 36.78
N SER A 498 -3.10 -13.04 35.93
CA SER A 498 -3.06 -12.47 34.59
C SER A 498 -2.90 -13.56 33.54
N VAL A 499 -3.44 -13.31 32.36
CA VAL A 499 -3.17 -14.10 31.16
C VAL A 499 -2.84 -13.17 30.01
N VAL A 500 -1.72 -13.43 29.35
CA VAL A 500 -1.37 -12.85 28.06
C VAL A 500 -1.62 -13.90 26.99
N VAL A 501 -2.38 -13.56 25.96
CA VAL A 501 -2.65 -14.44 24.83
C VAL A 501 -2.07 -13.84 23.58
N TYR A 502 -1.17 -14.60 22.97
CA TYR A 502 -0.53 -14.25 21.72
C TYR A 502 -1.22 -14.94 20.56
N ASP A 503 -1.39 -14.21 19.46
CA ASP A 503 -1.74 -14.81 18.18
C ASP A 503 -0.50 -15.38 17.45
N ALA A 504 -0.70 -15.96 16.27
CA ALA A 504 0.34 -16.61 15.47
C ALA A 504 1.46 -15.65 15.01
N TYR A 505 1.28 -14.35 15.25
CA TYR A 505 2.19 -13.28 14.86
C TYR A 505 2.91 -12.68 16.08
N GLY A 506 2.77 -13.28 17.26
CA GLY A 506 3.41 -12.83 18.49
C GLY A 506 2.75 -11.60 19.12
N ARG A 507 1.51 -11.26 18.74
CA ARG A 507 0.79 -10.10 19.28
C ARG A 507 -0.05 -10.53 20.48
N GLY A 508 0.23 -9.95 21.64
CA GLY A 508 -0.38 -10.30 22.92
C GLY A 508 -1.53 -9.37 23.32
N ASN A 509 -2.61 -9.90 23.88
CA ASN A 509 -3.57 -9.15 24.68
C ASN A 509 -3.60 -9.72 26.11
N VAL A 510 -3.81 -8.87 27.11
CA VAL A 510 -3.77 -9.23 28.53
C VAL A 510 -5.10 -9.01 29.20
N HIS A 511 -5.47 -9.94 30.08
CA HIS A 511 -6.56 -9.75 31.03
C HIS A 511 -6.07 -10.08 32.44
N GLU A 512 -6.53 -9.29 33.41
CA GLU A 512 -6.21 -9.46 34.83
C GLU A 512 -7.49 -9.69 35.63
N LEU A 513 -7.42 -10.60 36.59
CA LEU A 513 -8.48 -10.93 37.53
C LEU A 513 -7.91 -10.91 38.95
N LEU A 514 -8.49 -10.13 39.86
CA LEU A 514 -8.16 -10.22 41.27
C LEU A 514 -8.80 -11.48 41.85
N VAL A 515 -7.97 -12.39 42.38
CA VAL A 515 -8.40 -13.61 43.06
C VAL A 515 -8.21 -13.44 44.56
N THR A 516 -9.29 -13.55 45.33
CA THR A 516 -9.25 -13.48 46.80
C THR A 516 -9.30 -14.87 47.42
N VAL A 517 -8.47 -15.11 48.45
CA VAL A 517 -8.49 -16.36 49.21
C VAL A 517 -9.27 -16.16 50.51
N ASP A 518 -10.30 -16.98 50.72
CA ASP A 518 -11.12 -17.02 51.94
C ASP A 518 -11.32 -18.48 52.38
N ASP A 519 -10.90 -18.84 53.59
CA ASP A 519 -11.07 -20.21 54.12
C ASP A 519 -12.56 -20.64 54.19
N ASN A 520 -13.49 -19.68 54.25
CA ASN A 520 -14.93 -19.91 54.18
C ASN A 520 -15.54 -19.62 52.81
N GLY A 521 -14.70 -19.34 51.81
CA GLY A 521 -15.09 -19.01 50.46
C GLY A 521 -15.77 -20.16 49.70
N PRO A 522 -16.35 -19.87 48.52
CA PRO A 522 -16.97 -20.88 47.69
C PRO A 522 -15.95 -21.92 47.22
N SER A 523 -16.37 -23.19 47.21
CA SER A 523 -15.58 -24.28 46.63
C SER A 523 -15.58 -24.15 45.10
N CYS A 524 -14.43 -24.43 44.50
CA CYS A 524 -14.23 -24.45 43.06
C CYS A 524 -14.78 -25.74 42.41
N GLY A 525 -15.28 -26.69 43.22
CA GLY A 525 -15.86 -27.95 42.79
C GLY A 525 -17.40 -27.95 42.73
N GLY A 526 -17.95 -27.91 41.51
CA GLY A 526 -19.30 -28.38 41.18
C GLY A 526 -19.56 -28.25 39.67
N ASN A 527 -19.81 -29.29 38.86
CA ASN A 527 -20.05 -30.71 39.07
C ASN A 527 -19.07 -31.54 38.21
N SER A 528 -18.66 -32.69 38.74
CA SER A 528 -18.11 -33.82 37.98
C SER A 528 -19.04 -34.31 36.86
#